data_AF-A0A151RC85-F1
#
_entry.id   AF-A0A151RC85-F1
#
_cell.length_a   1.000
_cell.length_b   1.000
_cell.length_c   1.000
_cell.angle_alpha   90.00
_cell.angle_beta   90.00
_cell.angle_gamma   90.00
#
_symmetry.space_group_name_H-M   'P 1'
#
loop_
_entity.id
_entity.type
_entity.pdbx_description
1 polymer ?
#
loop_
_entity_poly.entity_id
_entity_poly.type
_entity_poly.pdbx_seq_one_letter_code
_entity_poly.pdbx_strand_id
1 'polypeptide(L)' 'NKLYLLKDFVKLKYKKGTPITDHSSEFQGCFDQLSGVGLKFDEDVLGLFLLNSLPDSWEKF' A
#
# COMPACT_ATOMS: atom_id res chain seq x y z
N ASN A 1 16.90 2.91 -3.98
CA ASN A 1 17.28 1.53 -3.58
C ASN A 1 16.00 0.70 -3.50
N LYS A 2 15.87 -0.40 -4.26
CA LYS A 2 14.61 -1.19 -4.34
C LYS A 2 14.15 -1.71 -2.97
N LEU A 3 15.09 -2.15 -2.13
CA LEU A 3 14.80 -2.65 -0.79
C LEU A 3 14.21 -1.55 0.13
N TYR A 4 14.69 -0.32 -0.01
CA TYR A 4 14.19 0.82 0.75
C TYR A 4 12.73 1.12 0.40
N LEU A 5 12.42 1.22 -0.90
CA LEU A 5 11.06 1.46 -1.37
C LEU A 5 10.09 0.36 -0.94
N LEU A 6 10.51 -0.90 -1.02
CA LEU A 6 9.69 -2.02 -0.57
C LEU A 6 9.42 -1.94 0.94
N LYS A 7 10.43 -1.60 1.76
CA LYS A 7 10.24 -1.44 3.22
C LYS A 7 9.24 -0.34 3.55
N ASP A 8 9.28 0.78 2.84
CA ASP A 8 8.35 1.89 3.06
C ASP A 8 6.93 1.51 2.63
N PHE A 9 6.78 0.84 1.49
CA PHE A 9 5.50 0.36 1.00
C PHE A 9 4.81 -0.61 1.97
N VAL A 10 5.55 -1.60 2.50
CA VAL A 10 4.99 -2.57 3.46
C VAL A 10 4.59 -1.92 4.79
N LYS A 11 5.22 -0.79 5.15
CA LYS A 11 4.89 -0.01 6.35
C LYS A 11 3.76 0.98 6.15
N LEU A 12 3.25 1.13 4.93
CA LEU A 12 2.14 2.03 4.66
C LEU A 12 0.92 1.58 5.47
N LYS A 13 0.38 2.51 6.26
CA LYS A 13 -0.79 2.29 7.11
C LYS A 13 -1.75 3.47 6.97
N TYR A 14 -3.03 3.15 6.96
CA TYR A 14 -4.11 4.11 6.93
C TYR A 14 -4.03 5.04 8.14
N LYS A 15 -4.09 6.34 7.88
CA LYS A 15 -4.03 7.37 8.91
C LYS A 15 -5.46 7.71 9.33
N LYS A 16 -5.81 7.38 10.57
CA LYS A 16 -7.15 7.70 11.08
C LYS A 16 -7.41 9.21 11.00
N GLY A 17 -8.52 9.59 10.40
CA GLY A 17 -8.91 10.99 10.21
C GLY A 17 -8.59 11.57 8.84
N THR A 18 -7.90 10.83 7.95
CA THR A 18 -7.78 11.17 6.53
C THR A 18 -8.87 10.47 5.72
N PRO A 19 -9.35 11.05 4.61
CA PRO A 19 -10.19 10.35 3.65
C PRO A 19 -9.55 9.04 3.17
N ILE A 20 -10.36 8.02 2.92
CA ILE A 20 -9.88 6.76 2.33
C ILE A 20 -9.30 6.97 0.93
N THR A 21 -9.80 7.96 0.19
CA THR A 21 -9.29 8.37 -1.12
C THR A 21 -7.85 8.85 -1.08
N ASP A 22 -7.47 9.55 0.00
CA ASP A 22 -6.11 10.07 0.17
C ASP A 22 -5.14 8.91 0.43
N HIS A 23 -5.55 7.94 1.25
CA HIS A 23 -4.80 6.70 1.46
C HIS A 23 -4.66 5.88 0.17
N SER A 24 -5.74 5.71 -0.59
CA SER A 24 -5.67 5.02 -1.89
C SER A 24 -4.71 5.71 -2.87
N SER A 25 -4.65 7.05 -2.84
CA SER A 25 -3.73 7.81 -3.68
C SER A 25 -2.27 7.66 -3.22
N GLU A 26 -2.02 7.66 -1.90
CA GLU A 26 -0.69 7.39 -1.32
C GLU A 26 -0.21 5.98 -1.67
N PHE A 27 -1.10 4.98 -1.53
CA PHE A 27 -0.83 3.59 -1.89
C PHE A 27 -0.47 3.42 -3.36
N GLN A 28 -1.28 3.99 -4.27
CA GLN A 28 -1.03 3.93 -5.71
C GLN A 28 0.30 4.61 -6.07
N GLY A 29 0.60 5.77 -5.48
CA GLY A 29 1.86 6.48 -5.72
C GLY A 29 3.08 5.66 -5.30
N CYS A 30 3.04 4.96 -4.17
CA CYS A 30 4.11 4.04 -3.77
C CYS A 30 4.22 2.84 -4.71
N PHE A 31 3.09 2.28 -5.15
CA PHE A 31 3.08 1.18 -6.10
C PHE A 31 3.67 1.58 -7.47
N ASP A 32 3.33 2.76 -7.97
CA ASP A 32 3.86 3.30 -9.22
C ASP A 32 5.39 3.50 -9.14
N GLN A 33 5.91 3.96 -7.99
CA GLN A 33 7.34 4.06 -7.75
C GLN A 33 8.03 2.69 -7.78
N LEU A 34 7.44 1.67 -7.14
CA LEU A 34 7.97 0.30 -7.16
C LEU A 34 7.96 -0.29 -8.58
N SER A 35 6.87 -0.07 -9.31
CA SER A 35 6.73 -0.47 -10.71
C SER A 35 7.76 0.23 -11.61
N GLY A 36 8.01 1.53 -11.38
CA GLY A 36 9.02 2.32 -12.08
C GLY A 36 10.45 1.83 -11.88
N VAL A 37 10.75 1.16 -10.75
CA VAL A 37 12.06 0.51 -10.53
C VAL A 37 12.07 -0.97 -10.97
N GLY A 38 11.02 -1.43 -11.64
CA GLY A 38 10.92 -2.77 -12.23
C GLY A 38 10.55 -3.87 -11.24
N LEU A 39 9.92 -3.53 -10.10
CA LEU A 39 9.24 -4.52 -9.27
C LEU A 39 7.84 -4.75 -9.83
N LYS A 40 7.44 -6.00 -9.99
CA LYS A 40 6.09 -6.38 -10.42
C LYS A 40 5.44 -7.17 -9.30
N PHE A 41 4.17 -6.89 -9.06
CA PHE A 41 3.35 -7.63 -8.11
C PHE A 41 2.22 -8.31 -8.85
N ASP A 42 1.88 -9.50 -8.38
CA ASP A 42 0.62 -10.12 -8.74
C ASP A 42 -0.54 -9.30 -8.17
N GLU A 43 -1.68 -9.27 -8.86
CA GLU A 43 -2.89 -8.55 -8.40
C GLU A 43 -3.37 -9.09 -7.04
N ASP A 44 -3.27 -10.39 -6.81
CA ASP A 44 -3.63 -11.02 -5.53
C ASP A 44 -2.71 -10.53 -4.41
N VAL A 45 -1.40 -10.45 -4.69
CA VAL A 45 -0.40 -9.97 -3.74
C VAL A 45 -0.58 -8.48 -3.46
N LEU A 46 -0.94 -7.70 -4.48
CA LEU A 46 -1.25 -6.27 -4.33
C LEU A 46 -2.48 -6.06 -3.45
N GLY A 47 -3.51 -6.89 -3.63
CA GLY A 47 -4.70 -6.90 -2.77
C GLY A 47 -4.36 -7.15 -1.30
N LEU A 48 -3.47 -8.12 -1.02
CA LEU A 48 -3.01 -8.38 0.35
C LEU A 48 -2.24 -7.20 0.97
N PHE A 49 -1.41 -6.50 0.19
CA PHE A 49 -0.75 -5.29 0.67
C PHE A 49 -1.73 -4.17 0.98
N LEU A 50 -2.75 -3.99 0.13
CA LEU A 50 -3.80 -3.01 0.38
C LEU A 50 -4.54 -3.34 1.68
N LEU A 51 -4.98 -4.58 1.85
CA LEU A 51 -5.64 -5.05 3.07
C LEU A 51 -4.77 -4.84 4.31
N ASN A 52 -3.49 -5.20 4.24
CA ASN A 52 -2.55 -4.97 5.35
C ASN A 52 -2.38 -3.47 5.67
N SER A 53 -2.59 -2.56 4.72
CA SER A 53 -2.48 -1.12 4.96
C SER A 53 -3.72 -0.53 5.66
N LEU A 54 -4.86 -1.22 5.65
CA LEU A 54 -6.11 -0.77 6.25
C LEU A 54 -6.08 -0.88 7.79
N PRO A 55 -6.96 -0.16 8.50
CA PRO A 55 -7.09 -0.32 9.96
C PRO A 55 -7.73 -1.66 10.31
N ASP A 56 -7.38 -2.22 11.47
CA ASP A 56 -7.91 -3.50 12.00
C ASP A 56 -9.45 -3.58 12.05
N SER A 57 -10.13 -2.43 12.05
CA SER A 57 -11.59 -2.38 11.96
C SER A 57 -12.16 -2.92 10.65
N TRP A 58 -11.34 -3.06 9.60
CA TRP A 58 -11.76 -3.66 8.33
C TRP A 58 -12.05 -5.16 8.45
N GLU A 59 -11.33 -5.89 9.32
CA GLU A 59 -11.54 -7.34 9.52
C GLU A 59 -12.88 -7.69 10.18
N LYS A 60 -13.67 -6.68 10.56
CA LYS A 60 -14.96 -6.84 11.24
C LYS A 60 -16.17 -6.83 10.28
N PHE A 61 -15.93 -6.71 8.97
CA PHE A 61 -16.94 -6.80 7.91
C PHE A 61 -16.84 -8.13 7.18
#